data_AF-A0A8H7GHM0-F1
#
_entry.id   AF-A0A8H7GHM0-F1
#
_cell.length_a   1.000
_cell.length_b   1.000
_cell.length_c   1.000
_cell.angle_alpha   90.00
_cell.angle_beta   90.00
_cell.angle_gamma   90.00
#
_symmetry.space_group_name_H-M   'P 1'
#
loop_
_entity.id
_entity.type
_entity.pdbx_description
1 polymer ?
#
loop_
_entity_poly.entity_id
_entity_poly.type
_entity_poly.pdbx_seq_one_letter_code
_entity_poly.pdbx_strand_id
1 'polypeptide(L)'
;MTASIHPSQYVAIACTTVGCGPGGNTHMLARVVLVDFRGQALYDTYVAPTMPVDDYRTERTGLLAAHLAGAPPFPAVQQAVGAILRSGKVLVGHALWEALSVLGVPHPALATRDVALYAPFRTAVATDAVPGLQTLVGLLMGRRVQEQQLNPLENARAAMDLYRSAAPEWEAQIERGTWPCALPPSTFSRCFL
;
A
#
# COMPACT_ATOMS: atom_id res chain seq x y z
N MET A 1 25.17 1.76 16.66
CA MET A 1 23.85 1.81 17.31
C MET A 1 22.86 1.32 16.27
N THR A 2 22.14 0.24 16.53
CA THR A 2 21.07 -0.23 15.66
C THR A 2 19.84 0.64 15.91
N ALA A 3 19.23 1.17 14.85
CA ALA A 3 17.97 1.90 14.93
C ALA A 3 16.96 1.15 15.80
N SER A 4 16.37 1.81 16.80
CA SER A 4 15.34 1.19 17.63
C SER A 4 14.00 1.22 16.89
N ILE A 5 13.68 0.11 16.22
CA ILE A 5 12.38 -0.07 15.56
C ILE A 5 11.31 -0.25 16.65
N HIS A 6 10.38 0.69 16.76
CA HIS A 6 9.21 0.53 17.62
C HIS A 6 8.01 0.03 16.79
N PRO A 7 7.57 -1.22 16.95
CA PRO A 7 6.53 -1.81 16.10
C PRO A 7 5.23 -1.00 16.01
N SER A 8 4.87 -0.26 17.07
CA SER A 8 3.67 0.56 17.10
C SER A 8 3.72 1.76 16.14
N GLN A 9 4.89 2.15 15.66
CA GLN A 9 5.04 3.27 14.71
C GLN A 9 4.69 2.88 13.28
N TYR A 10 4.71 1.59 12.94
CA TYR A 10 4.59 1.12 11.56
C TYR A 10 3.19 0.59 11.28
N VAL A 11 2.65 0.99 10.13
CA VAL A 11 1.38 0.50 9.61
C VAL A 11 1.58 0.21 8.13
N ALA A 12 1.16 -0.96 7.67
CA ALA A 12 1.14 -1.26 6.24
C ALA A 12 -0.26 -1.04 5.66
N ILE A 13 -0.33 -0.53 4.42
CA ILE A 13 -1.58 -0.27 3.72
C ILE A 13 -1.61 -0.99 2.36
N ALA A 14 -2.80 -1.45 1.99
CA ALA A 14 -3.09 -1.82 0.61
C ALA A 14 -4.54 -1.48 0.27
N CYS A 15 -4.76 -1.11 -0.98
CA CYS A 15 -6.07 -0.75 -1.50
C CYS A 15 -6.46 -1.68 -2.66
N THR A 16 -7.77 -1.81 -2.86
CA THR A 16 -8.33 -2.36 -4.09
C THR A 16 -9.32 -1.36 -4.64
N THR A 17 -9.34 -1.23 -5.96
CA THR A 17 -10.08 -0.18 -6.67
C THR A 17 -10.99 -0.79 -7.73
N VAL A 18 -12.14 -0.17 -7.94
CA VAL A 18 -12.96 -0.35 -9.13
C VAL A 18 -12.63 0.73 -10.18
N GLY A 19 -13.10 0.52 -11.40
CA GLY A 19 -13.04 1.46 -12.51
C GLY A 19 -14.36 2.21 -12.69
N CYS A 20 -14.29 3.53 -12.78
CA CYS A 20 -15.41 4.43 -13.05
C CYS A 20 -15.13 5.32 -14.27
N GLY A 21 -16.19 5.89 -14.83
CA GLY A 21 -16.14 6.77 -15.99
C GLY A 21 -15.86 6.02 -17.30
N PRO A 22 -15.67 6.75 -18.41
CA PRO A 22 -15.51 6.14 -19.74
C PRO A 22 -14.42 5.06 -19.77
N GLY A 23 -14.83 3.82 -20.02
CA GLY A 23 -13.95 2.66 -20.10
C GLY A 23 -13.35 2.20 -18.76
N GLY A 24 -13.87 2.63 -17.61
CA GLY A 24 -13.38 2.20 -16.28
C GLY A 24 -11.98 2.71 -15.92
N ASN A 25 -11.54 3.77 -16.60
CA ASN A 25 -10.17 4.30 -16.49
C ASN A 25 -9.94 5.14 -15.23
N THR A 26 -10.99 5.54 -14.51
CA THR A 26 -10.84 6.27 -13.25
C THR A 26 -10.82 5.28 -12.10
N HIS A 27 -9.70 5.22 -11.39
CA HIS A 27 -9.55 4.35 -10.22
C HIS A 27 -10.29 4.94 -9.03
N MET A 28 -11.23 4.18 -8.46
CA MET A 28 -11.97 4.56 -7.26
C MET A 28 -11.78 3.52 -6.17
N LEU A 29 -11.52 3.97 -4.94
CA LEU A 29 -11.33 3.09 -3.79
C LEU A 29 -12.57 2.22 -3.55
N ALA A 30 -12.37 0.92 -3.39
CA ALA A 30 -13.42 -0.05 -3.17
C ALA A 30 -13.19 -0.93 -1.93
N ARG A 31 -11.92 -1.12 -1.53
CA ARG A 31 -11.53 -1.73 -0.25
C ARG A 31 -10.19 -1.17 0.20
N VAL A 32 -10.05 -0.90 1.49
CA VAL A 32 -8.78 -0.49 2.10
C VAL A 32 -8.48 -1.40 3.29
N VAL A 33 -7.22 -1.81 3.40
CA VAL A 33 -6.73 -2.59 4.53
C VAL A 33 -5.50 -1.92 5.13
N LEU A 34 -5.50 -1.77 6.45
CA LEU A 34 -4.36 -1.39 7.26
C LEU A 34 -4.02 -2.53 8.23
N VAL A 35 -2.75 -2.90 8.30
CA VAL A 35 -2.25 -3.89 9.26
C VAL A 35 -1.15 -3.30 10.13
N ASP A 36 -1.02 -3.80 11.35
CA ASP A 36 0.10 -3.46 12.22
C ASP A 36 1.41 -4.13 11.77
N PHE A 37 2.49 -3.86 12.49
CA PHE A 37 3.81 -4.45 12.25
C PHE A 37 3.84 -5.99 12.31
N ARG A 38 2.89 -6.63 12.99
CA ARG A 38 2.79 -8.09 13.08
C ARG A 38 1.89 -8.68 11.99
N GLY A 39 1.25 -7.84 11.18
CA GLY A 39 0.29 -8.25 10.14
C GLY A 39 -1.13 -8.45 10.66
N GLN A 40 -1.44 -8.01 11.88
CA GLN A 40 -2.82 -8.02 12.39
C GLN A 40 -3.60 -6.86 11.76
N ALA A 41 -4.81 -7.14 11.29
CA ALA A 41 -5.66 -6.10 10.71
C ALA A 41 -6.06 -5.08 11.78
N LEU A 42 -5.75 -3.81 11.51
CA LEU A 42 -6.19 -2.64 12.27
C LEU A 42 -7.48 -2.08 11.70
N TYR A 43 -7.62 -2.15 10.38
CA TYR A 43 -8.78 -1.64 9.65
C TYR A 43 -8.89 -2.41 8.34
N ASP A 44 -10.05 -2.98 8.04
CA ASP A 44 -10.34 -3.68 6.79
C ASP A 44 -11.80 -3.41 6.44
N THR A 45 -12.04 -2.59 5.41
CA THR A 45 -13.40 -2.22 5.01
C THR A 45 -13.52 -2.08 3.50
N TYR A 46 -14.67 -2.48 2.99
CA TYR A 46 -15.16 -2.02 1.70
C TYR A 46 -15.55 -0.55 1.77
N VAL A 47 -15.67 0.09 0.60
CA VAL A 47 -15.97 1.52 0.47
C VAL A 47 -17.04 1.71 -0.60
N ALA A 48 -18.07 2.48 -0.28
CA ALA A 48 -19.08 2.84 -1.26
C ALA A 48 -18.50 3.81 -2.30
N PRO A 49 -18.57 3.47 -3.61
CA PRO A 49 -18.16 4.36 -4.69
C PRO A 49 -18.95 5.68 -4.69
N THR A 50 -18.29 6.77 -5.03
CA THR A 50 -18.92 8.10 -5.21
C THR A 50 -19.44 8.34 -6.62
N MET A 51 -19.16 7.42 -7.56
CA MET A 51 -19.65 7.43 -8.93
C MET A 51 -20.12 6.02 -9.34
N PRO A 52 -20.95 5.89 -10.38
CA PRO A 52 -21.27 4.59 -10.96
C PRO A 52 -20.01 3.79 -11.30
N VAL A 53 -20.06 2.49 -11.04
CA VAL A 53 -18.97 1.57 -11.35
C VAL A 53 -19.18 0.99 -12.74
N ASP A 54 -18.25 1.25 -13.64
CA ASP A 54 -18.23 0.72 -15.01
C ASP A 54 -17.52 -0.63 -15.06
N ASP A 55 -16.49 -0.83 -14.23
CA ASP A 55 -15.71 -2.06 -14.19
C ASP A 55 -15.29 -2.42 -12.75
N TYR A 56 -15.80 -3.53 -12.24
CA TYR A 56 -15.42 -4.05 -10.91
C TYR A 56 -14.03 -4.70 -10.89
N ARG A 57 -13.48 -5.01 -12.07
CA ARG A 57 -12.22 -5.73 -12.26
C ARG A 57 -12.27 -7.10 -11.60
N THR A 58 -13.45 -7.74 -11.62
CA THR A 58 -13.81 -8.90 -10.79
C THR A 58 -12.85 -10.06 -10.95
N GLU A 59 -12.41 -10.37 -12.18
CA GLU A 59 -11.44 -11.44 -12.44
C GLU A 59 -10.16 -11.25 -11.63
N ARG A 60 -9.71 -10.00 -11.49
CA ARG A 60 -8.49 -9.64 -10.78
C ARG A 60 -8.71 -9.36 -9.29
N THR A 61 -9.85 -8.80 -8.90
CA THR A 61 -10.07 -8.25 -7.54
C THR A 61 -11.04 -9.04 -6.68
N GLY A 62 -11.86 -9.91 -7.28
CA GLY A 62 -12.99 -10.55 -6.61
C GLY A 62 -14.12 -9.59 -6.21
N LEU A 63 -14.04 -8.30 -6.58
CA LEU A 63 -15.06 -7.33 -6.23
C LEU A 63 -16.35 -7.59 -7.02
N LEU A 64 -17.47 -7.40 -6.31
CA LEU A 64 -18.83 -7.58 -6.80
C LEU A 64 -19.65 -6.41 -6.27
N ALA A 65 -20.74 -6.07 -6.95
CA ALA A 65 -21.67 -5.03 -6.52
C ALA A 65 -22.16 -5.25 -5.07
N ALA A 66 -22.40 -6.52 -4.70
CA ALA A 66 -22.84 -6.89 -3.35
C ALA A 66 -21.83 -6.54 -2.25
N HIS A 67 -20.51 -6.52 -2.55
CA HIS A 67 -19.49 -6.10 -1.59
C HIS A 67 -19.54 -4.60 -1.29
N LEU A 68 -20.00 -3.79 -2.25
CA LEU A 68 -20.02 -2.33 -2.15
C LEU A 68 -21.39 -1.80 -1.72
N ALA A 69 -22.44 -2.62 -1.85
CA ALA A 69 -23.78 -2.30 -1.40
C ALA A 69 -23.81 -2.10 0.13
N GLY A 70 -24.17 -0.90 0.57
CA GLY A 70 -24.21 -0.55 2.00
C GLY A 70 -22.84 -0.41 2.65
N ALA A 71 -21.75 -0.42 1.88
CA ALA A 71 -20.42 -0.13 2.40
C ALA A 71 -20.34 1.32 2.94
N PRO A 72 -19.46 1.61 3.90
CA PRO A 72 -19.28 2.96 4.42
C PRO A 72 -18.95 3.97 3.30
N PRO A 73 -19.49 5.20 3.38
CA PRO A 73 -19.22 6.23 2.38
C PRO A 73 -17.75 6.65 2.42
N PHE A 74 -17.19 6.95 1.24
CA PHE A 74 -15.77 7.31 1.09
C PHE A 74 -15.26 8.34 2.12
N PRO A 75 -15.95 9.48 2.40
CA PRO A 75 -15.46 10.45 3.37
C PRO A 75 -15.27 9.89 4.79
N ALA A 76 -16.15 8.98 5.22
CA ALA A 76 -16.04 8.35 6.54
C ALA A 76 -14.82 7.43 6.60
N VAL A 77 -14.58 6.65 5.55
CA VAL A 77 -13.40 5.79 5.41
C VAL A 77 -12.12 6.62 5.35
N GLN A 78 -12.10 7.67 4.54
CA GLN A 78 -10.97 8.59 4.42
C GLN A 78 -10.63 9.23 5.77
N GLN A 79 -11.64 9.66 6.54
CA GLN A 79 -11.43 10.22 7.87
C GLN A 79 -10.83 9.19 8.84
N ALA A 80 -11.35 7.96 8.85
CA ALA A 80 -10.86 6.88 9.70
C ALA A 80 -9.40 6.51 9.38
N VAL A 81 -9.08 6.31 8.09
CA VAL A 81 -7.71 6.04 7.63
C VAL A 81 -6.79 7.21 7.98
N GLY A 82 -7.21 8.44 7.70
CA GLY A 82 -6.46 9.64 8.04
C GLY A 82 -6.17 9.75 9.55
N ALA A 83 -7.11 9.38 10.42
CA ALA A 83 -6.89 9.39 11.87
C ALA A 83 -5.80 8.39 12.30
N ILE A 84 -5.79 7.19 11.70
CA ILE A 84 -4.75 6.18 11.95
C ILE A 84 -3.37 6.71 11.53
N LEU A 85 -3.27 7.30 10.33
CA LEU A 85 -2.00 7.74 9.74
C LEU A 85 -1.43 9.03 10.36
N ARG A 86 -2.29 9.96 10.82
CA ARG A 86 -1.84 11.23 11.45
C ARG A 86 -1.06 11.05 12.74
N SER A 87 -1.08 9.87 13.35
CA SER A 87 -0.41 9.57 14.62
C SER A 87 1.11 9.39 14.49
N GLY A 88 1.77 10.15 13.60
CA GLY A 88 3.21 10.04 13.32
C GLY A 88 3.63 8.65 12.83
N LYS A 89 2.73 7.95 12.11
CA LYS A 89 3.01 6.60 11.63
C LYS A 89 4.01 6.63 10.48
N VAL A 90 4.83 5.59 10.42
CA VAL A 90 5.55 5.21 9.23
C VAL A 90 4.66 4.31 8.39
N LEU A 91 4.40 4.72 7.16
CA LEU A 91 3.56 4.00 6.22
C LEU A 91 4.39 3.03 5.37
N VAL A 92 4.09 1.74 5.48
CA VAL A 92 4.68 0.67 4.69
C VAL A 92 3.70 0.26 3.58
N GLY A 93 4.21 -0.07 2.39
CA GLY A 93 3.35 -0.60 1.34
C GLY A 93 4.11 -0.88 0.05
N HIS A 94 3.37 -1.23 -0.99
CA HIS A 94 3.86 -1.43 -2.35
C HIS A 94 3.19 -0.40 -3.25
N ALA A 95 3.99 0.38 -3.99
CA ALA A 95 3.50 1.44 -4.86
C ALA A 95 2.54 2.40 -4.13
N LEU A 96 2.99 2.95 -3.00
CA LEU A 96 2.17 3.72 -2.05
C LEU A 96 1.41 4.88 -2.70
N TRP A 97 1.93 5.44 -3.79
CA TRP A 97 1.26 6.49 -4.55
C TRP A 97 -0.13 6.06 -5.06
N GLU A 98 -0.32 4.79 -5.41
CA GLU A 98 -1.62 4.29 -5.88
C GLU A 98 -2.65 4.35 -4.74
N ALA A 99 -2.28 3.85 -3.57
CA ALA A 99 -3.14 3.85 -2.38
C ALA A 99 -3.44 5.29 -1.91
N LEU A 100 -2.41 6.13 -1.76
CA LEU A 100 -2.54 7.51 -1.31
C LEU A 100 -3.36 8.36 -2.29
N SER A 101 -3.21 8.14 -3.60
CA SER A 101 -3.96 8.86 -4.62
C SER A 101 -5.47 8.57 -4.56
N VAL A 102 -5.86 7.29 -4.47
CA VAL A 102 -7.28 6.92 -4.41
C VAL A 102 -7.92 7.20 -3.04
N LEU A 103 -7.12 7.22 -1.97
CA LEU A 103 -7.58 7.65 -0.65
C LEU A 103 -7.67 9.16 -0.52
N GLY A 104 -6.92 9.93 -1.33
CA GLY A 104 -6.81 11.38 -1.17
C GLY A 104 -6.21 11.80 0.18
N VAL A 105 -5.38 10.95 0.79
CA VAL A 105 -4.71 11.21 2.07
C VAL A 105 -3.21 11.30 1.78
N PRO A 106 -2.59 12.49 1.81
CA PRO A 106 -1.16 12.62 1.61
C PRO A 106 -0.38 12.18 2.85
N HIS A 107 0.86 11.76 2.67
CA HIS A 107 1.73 11.28 3.76
C HIS A 107 3.17 11.82 3.60
N PRO A 108 3.89 12.17 4.69
CA PRO A 108 5.25 12.69 4.56
C PRO A 108 6.17 11.71 3.84
N ALA A 109 6.94 12.18 2.84
CA ALA A 109 7.78 11.31 2.02
C ALA A 109 8.79 10.50 2.87
N LEU A 110 9.43 11.15 3.84
CA LEU A 110 10.39 10.55 4.77
C LEU A 110 9.75 9.54 5.74
N ALA A 111 8.43 9.57 5.90
CA ALA A 111 7.67 8.63 6.71
C ALA A 111 7.13 7.44 5.89
N THR A 112 7.61 7.22 4.67
CA THR A 112 7.19 6.08 3.83
C THR A 112 8.26 5.00 3.71
N ARG A 113 7.84 3.73 3.65
CA ARG A 113 8.64 2.54 3.42
C ARG A 113 8.00 1.79 2.25
N ASP A 114 8.22 2.27 1.04
CA ASP A 114 7.68 1.65 -0.19
C ASP A 114 8.60 0.54 -0.69
N VAL A 115 8.15 -0.71 -0.55
CA VAL A 115 8.93 -1.89 -0.92
C VAL A 115 9.15 -2.00 -2.43
N ALA A 116 8.35 -1.31 -3.23
CA ALA A 116 8.53 -1.23 -4.68
C ALA A 116 9.67 -0.28 -5.09
N LEU A 117 10.00 0.69 -4.23
CA LEU A 117 11.02 1.71 -4.49
C LEU A 117 12.35 1.43 -3.77
N TYR A 118 12.39 0.49 -2.82
CA TYR A 118 13.60 0.15 -2.06
C TYR A 118 14.70 -0.41 -2.97
N ALA A 119 15.82 0.33 -3.09
CA ALA A 119 16.88 0.03 -4.05
C ALA A 119 17.48 -1.38 -3.87
N PRO A 120 17.77 -1.87 -2.64
CA PRO A 120 18.28 -3.23 -2.46
C PRO A 120 17.36 -4.33 -3.00
N PHE A 121 16.03 -4.16 -2.91
CA PHE A 121 15.09 -5.12 -3.50
C PHE A 121 15.11 -5.08 -5.02
N ARG A 122 15.15 -3.88 -5.61
CA ARG A 122 15.22 -3.71 -7.07
C ARG A 122 16.52 -4.28 -7.66
N THR A 123 17.64 -4.09 -6.96
CA THR A 123 18.91 -4.73 -7.32
C THR A 123 18.81 -6.25 -7.23
N ALA A 124 18.23 -6.79 -6.16
CA ALA A 124 18.08 -8.24 -5.99
C ALA A 124 17.17 -8.89 -7.04
N VAL A 125 16.16 -8.19 -7.54
CA VAL A 125 15.29 -8.66 -8.63
C VAL A 125 15.79 -8.27 -10.04
N ALA A 126 16.95 -7.63 -10.14
CA ALA A 126 17.62 -7.22 -11.38
C ALA A 126 16.71 -6.47 -12.37
N THR A 127 15.99 -5.44 -11.91
CA THR A 127 15.10 -4.64 -12.76
C THR A 127 15.21 -3.14 -12.53
N ASP A 128 15.23 -2.39 -13.64
CA ASP A 128 15.12 -0.92 -13.65
C ASP A 128 13.66 -0.44 -13.60
N ALA A 129 12.68 -1.34 -13.79
CA ALA A 129 11.27 -1.02 -13.62
C ALA A 129 10.86 -1.05 -12.13
N VAL A 130 9.62 -0.65 -11.84
CA VAL A 130 9.00 -0.89 -10.53
C VAL A 130 8.55 -2.36 -10.48
N PRO A 131 9.13 -3.21 -9.62
CA PRO A 131 8.75 -4.61 -9.55
C PRO A 131 7.35 -4.79 -8.95
N GLY A 132 6.61 -5.77 -9.46
CA GLY A 132 5.33 -6.16 -8.88
C GLY A 132 5.51 -6.85 -7.52
N LEU A 133 4.48 -6.76 -6.66
CA LEU A 133 4.52 -7.38 -5.34
C LEU A 133 4.72 -8.90 -5.41
N GLN A 134 4.09 -9.58 -6.38
CA GLN A 134 4.29 -11.03 -6.60
C GLN A 134 5.76 -11.37 -6.88
N THR A 135 6.44 -10.57 -7.71
CA THR A 135 7.85 -10.74 -8.04
C THR A 135 8.72 -10.58 -6.80
N LEU A 136 8.50 -9.50 -6.03
CA LEU A 136 9.26 -9.25 -4.79
C LEU A 136 9.08 -10.39 -3.79
N VAL A 137 7.84 -10.80 -3.52
CA VAL A 137 7.55 -11.83 -2.52
C VAL A 137 8.05 -13.21 -3.00
N GLY A 138 7.86 -13.52 -4.28
CA GLY A 138 8.31 -14.78 -4.86
C GLY A 138 9.83 -14.94 -4.80
N LEU A 139 10.58 -13.92 -5.22
CA LEU A 139 12.03 -13.98 -5.28
C LEU A 139 12.72 -13.79 -3.92
N LEU A 140 12.19 -12.90 -3.07
CA LEU A 140 12.86 -12.52 -1.82
C LEU A 140 12.36 -13.32 -0.61
N MET A 141 11.10 -13.78 -0.62
CA MET A 141 10.49 -14.49 0.50
C MET A 141 10.19 -15.95 0.19
N GLY A 142 10.37 -16.39 -1.06
CA GLY A 142 10.15 -17.79 -1.47
C GLY A 142 8.69 -18.25 -1.35
N ARG A 143 7.71 -17.32 -1.34
CA ARG A 143 6.29 -17.63 -1.24
C ARG A 143 5.48 -16.94 -2.34
N ARG A 144 4.30 -17.49 -2.64
CA ARG A 144 3.36 -16.91 -3.61
C ARG A 144 2.31 -16.08 -2.89
N VAL A 145 1.81 -15.06 -3.57
CA VAL A 145 0.71 -14.19 -3.16
C VAL A 145 -0.15 -13.90 -4.39
N GLN A 146 -1.41 -13.53 -4.19
CA GLN A 146 -2.35 -13.19 -5.26
C GLN A 146 -2.56 -14.34 -6.28
N GLU A 147 -2.48 -15.60 -5.85
CA GLU A 147 -2.55 -16.76 -6.77
C GLU A 147 -3.89 -16.88 -7.51
N GLN A 148 -4.98 -16.42 -6.90
CA GLN A 148 -6.31 -16.43 -7.51
C GLN A 148 -6.77 -15.00 -7.86
N GLN A 149 -6.86 -14.16 -6.84
CA GLN A 149 -7.30 -12.77 -6.94
C GLN A 149 -6.45 -11.89 -6.04
N LEU A 150 -6.42 -10.59 -6.34
CA LEU A 150 -5.85 -9.58 -5.47
C LEU A 150 -6.59 -9.56 -4.14
N ASN A 151 -5.85 -9.73 -3.05
CA ASN A 151 -6.36 -9.59 -1.70
C ASN A 151 -5.58 -8.47 -0.98
N PRO A 152 -6.22 -7.34 -0.65
CA PRO A 152 -5.51 -6.23 -0.01
C PRO A 152 -4.97 -6.59 1.39
N LEU A 153 -5.61 -7.50 2.13
CA LEU A 153 -5.08 -7.97 3.41
C LEU A 153 -3.79 -8.78 3.22
N GLU A 154 -3.76 -9.67 2.23
CA GLU A 154 -2.54 -10.39 1.86
C GLU A 154 -1.44 -9.44 1.40
N ASN A 155 -1.78 -8.45 0.57
CA ASN A 155 -0.84 -7.48 0.04
C ASN A 155 -0.22 -6.61 1.14
N ALA A 156 -1.04 -6.10 2.07
CA ALA A 156 -0.55 -5.29 3.19
C ALA A 156 0.39 -6.10 4.09
N ARG A 157 0.04 -7.37 4.37
CA ARG A 157 0.92 -8.29 5.11
C ARG A 157 2.22 -8.58 4.37
N ALA A 158 2.14 -8.84 3.07
CA ALA A 158 3.32 -9.12 2.26
C ALA A 158 4.28 -7.93 2.17
N ALA A 159 3.75 -6.71 2.03
CA ALA A 159 4.57 -5.49 2.09
C ALA A 159 5.20 -5.31 3.48
N MET A 160 4.46 -5.58 4.56
CA MET A 160 5.02 -5.55 5.91
C MET A 160 6.10 -6.61 6.11
N ASP A 161 5.93 -7.83 5.58
CA ASP A 161 6.94 -8.89 5.66
C ASP A 161 8.23 -8.52 4.95
N LEU A 162 8.13 -7.99 3.72
CA LEU A 162 9.25 -7.46 2.97
C LEU A 162 9.96 -6.34 3.74
N TYR A 163 9.20 -5.39 4.29
CA TYR A 163 9.80 -4.34 5.11
C TYR A 163 10.54 -4.94 6.33
N ARG A 164 9.90 -5.84 7.08
CA ARG A 164 10.50 -6.48 8.27
C ARG A 164 11.79 -7.22 7.96
N SER A 165 11.91 -7.86 6.79
CA SER A 165 13.13 -8.57 6.41
C SER A 165 14.31 -7.63 6.17
N ALA A 166 14.06 -6.36 5.85
CA ALA A 166 15.08 -5.35 5.57
C ALA A 166 15.15 -4.22 6.62
N ALA A 167 14.22 -4.19 7.58
CA ALA A 167 14.04 -3.05 8.48
C ALA A 167 15.31 -2.62 9.23
N PRO A 168 16.15 -3.51 9.78
CA PRO A 168 17.37 -3.08 10.48
C PRO A 168 18.32 -2.27 9.59
N GLU A 169 18.50 -2.70 8.33
CA GLU A 169 19.38 -2.03 7.38
C GLU A 169 18.71 -0.78 6.79
N TRP A 170 17.42 -0.86 6.45
CA TRP A 170 16.65 0.26 5.91
C TRP A 170 16.64 1.44 6.89
N GLU A 171 16.31 1.21 8.15
CA GLU A 171 16.27 2.28 9.16
C GLU A 171 17.67 2.81 9.49
N ALA A 172 18.70 1.95 9.49
CA ALA A 172 20.08 2.40 9.67
C ALA A 172 20.56 3.33 8.54
N GLN A 173 20.12 3.11 7.30
CA GLN A 173 20.43 4.02 6.19
C GLN A 173 19.72 5.37 6.34
N ILE A 174 18.45 5.36 6.76
CA ILE A 174 17.68 6.58 7.06
C ILE A 174 18.35 7.38 8.19
N GLU A 175 18.76 6.74 9.28
CA GLU A 175 19.46 7.39 10.40
C GLU A 175 20.78 8.05 9.98
N ARG A 176 21.46 7.49 8.97
CA ARG A 176 22.69 8.06 8.37
C ARG A 176 22.40 9.17 7.36
N GLY A 177 21.14 9.53 7.12
CA GLY A 177 20.75 10.50 6.11
C GLY A 177 20.87 9.99 4.67
N THR A 178 20.98 8.68 4.47
CA THR A 178 21.04 8.06 3.15
C THR A 178 19.69 7.47 2.79
N TRP A 179 18.92 8.16 1.95
CA TRP A 179 17.61 7.67 1.54
C TRP A 179 17.73 6.48 0.57
N PRO A 180 17.21 5.29 0.91
CA PRO A 180 17.50 4.07 0.17
C PRO A 180 16.46 3.73 -0.90
N CYS A 181 15.49 4.62 -1.15
CA CYS A 181 14.41 4.40 -2.11
C CYS A 181 14.53 5.32 -3.31
N ALA A 182 14.14 4.84 -4.48
CA ALA A 182 13.89 5.70 -5.63
C ALA A 182 12.73 6.67 -5.35
N LEU A 183 12.64 7.74 -6.15
CA LEU A 183 11.51 8.67 -6.08
C LEU A 183 10.26 8.04 -6.70
N PRO A 184 9.07 8.28 -6.12
CA PRO A 184 7.80 7.89 -6.74
C PRO A 184 7.57 8.68 -8.05
N PRO A 185 6.65 8.22 -8.92
CA PRO A 185 6.35 8.93 -10.16
C PRO A 185 5.85 10.36 -9.88
N SER A 186 6.38 11.33 -10.62
CA SER A 186 6.14 12.77 -10.38
C SER A 186 4.67 13.19 -10.53
N THR A 187 3.88 12.45 -11.31
CA THR A 187 2.43 12.61 -11.44
C THR A 187 1.67 12.45 -10.11
N PHE A 188 2.29 11.80 -9.12
CA PHE A 188 1.71 11.60 -7.79
C PHE A 188 2.38 12.45 -6.70
N SER A 189 3.12 13.50 -7.05
CA SER A 189 3.81 14.37 -6.09
C SER A 189 2.89 14.88 -4.97
N ARG A 190 1.63 15.19 -5.27
CA ARG A 190 0.61 15.60 -4.28
C ARG A 190 0.31 14.57 -3.17
N CYS A 191 0.68 13.31 -3.36
CA CYS A 191 0.48 12.25 -2.37
C CYS A 191 1.55 12.28 -1.28
N PHE A 192 2.66 12.97 -1.52
CA PHE A 192 3.81 13.01 -0.62
C PHE A 192 4.05 14.44 -0.14
N LEU A 193 4.04 14.65 1.18
CA LEU A 193 4.35 15.94 1.82
C LEU A 193 5.84 16.08 2.12
#